data_AF-X0U5V6-F1
#
_entry.id   AF-X0U5V6-F1
#
_cell.length_a   1.000
_cell.length_b   1.000
_cell.length_c   1.000
_cell.angle_alpha   90.00
_cell.angle_beta   90.00
_cell.angle_gamma   90.00
#
_symmetry.space_group_name_H-M   'P 1'
#
loop_
_entity.id
_entity.type
_entity.pdbx_description
1 polymer ?
#
loop_
_entity_poly.entity_id
_entity_poly.type
_entity_poly.pdbx_seq_one_letter_code
_entity_poly.pdbx_strand_id
1 'polypeptide(L)'
;ESGYPVYKIVHDTFHHHIGPDTFDTIENDYDISYTGLVHISGVECDIPVEEYRDNHRVLVTEQDRLQNKEQIELLLKLGYSENISFEPFSKTIQEMEVEKIKSAINNSIEYIIK
;
A
#
# COMPACT_ATOMS: atom_id res chain seq x y z
N GLU A 1 13.49 14.40 -4.59
CA GLU A 1 12.52 15.45 -4.99
C GLU A 1 12.74 15.85 -6.44
N SER A 2 11.68 16.15 -7.18
CA SER A 2 11.76 16.52 -8.61
C SER A 2 12.26 17.96 -8.84
N GLY A 3 12.21 18.82 -7.82
CA GLY A 3 12.46 20.26 -7.95
C GLY A 3 11.34 21.05 -8.65
N TYR A 4 10.22 20.39 -9.00
CA TYR A 4 9.07 21.00 -9.67
C TYR A 4 7.79 20.74 -8.87
N PRO A 5 6.97 21.78 -8.59
CA PRO A 5 5.83 21.67 -7.67
C PRO A 5 4.68 20.79 -8.20
N VAL A 6 4.67 20.49 -9.51
CA VAL A 6 3.60 19.73 -10.18
C VAL A 6 3.82 18.22 -10.16
N TYR A 7 5.02 17.74 -9.81
CA TYR A 7 5.30 16.32 -9.66
C TYR A 7 5.24 15.94 -8.18
N LYS A 8 4.50 14.88 -7.90
CA LYS A 8 4.35 14.29 -6.57
C LYS A 8 4.79 12.83 -6.60
N ILE A 9 5.14 12.31 -5.44
CA ILE A 9 5.51 10.91 -5.22
C ILE A 9 4.25 10.08 -5.02
N VAL A 10 4.24 8.87 -5.58
CA VAL A 10 3.28 7.83 -5.24
C VAL A 10 3.96 6.92 -4.23
N HIS A 11 3.39 6.82 -3.03
CA HIS A 11 3.83 5.84 -2.03
C HIS A 11 3.07 4.54 -2.28
N ASP A 12 3.76 3.53 -2.82
CA ASP A 12 3.20 2.19 -2.99
C ASP A 12 3.68 1.29 -1.84
N THR A 13 2.75 0.75 -1.05
CA THR A 13 3.10 -0.04 0.14
C THR A 13 3.84 -1.33 -0.16
N PHE A 14 3.61 -1.93 -1.34
CA PHE A 14 4.35 -3.09 -1.82
C PHE A 14 5.78 -2.69 -2.19
N HIS A 15 5.95 -1.59 -2.93
CA HIS A 15 7.28 -1.11 -3.33
C HIS A 15 8.11 -0.62 -2.14
N HIS A 16 7.48 0.04 -1.16
CA HIS A 16 8.16 0.42 0.08
C HIS A 16 8.62 -0.81 0.86
N HIS A 17 7.77 -1.84 0.99
CA HIS A 17 8.11 -3.05 1.74
C HIS A 17 9.27 -3.86 1.13
N ILE A 18 9.33 -3.98 -0.20
CA ILE A 18 10.43 -4.70 -0.87
C ILE A 18 11.65 -3.80 -1.15
N GLY A 19 11.50 -2.50 -0.93
CA GLY A 19 12.51 -1.48 -1.19
C GLY A 19 13.52 -1.36 -0.05
N PRO A 20 14.54 -0.51 -0.23
CA PRO A 20 15.56 -0.26 0.80
C PRO A 20 15.11 0.73 1.88
N ASP A 21 14.07 1.52 1.61
CA ASP A 21 13.57 2.56 2.52
C ASP A 21 12.87 1.92 3.71
N THR A 22 13.01 2.53 4.88
CA THR A 22 12.46 2.00 6.15
C THR A 22 11.43 2.97 6.74
N PHE A 23 10.67 2.52 7.74
CA PHE A 23 9.83 3.43 8.53
C PHE A 23 10.59 4.62 9.12
N ASP A 24 11.85 4.43 9.51
CA ASP A 24 12.72 5.51 10.01
C ASP A 24 13.04 6.53 8.90
N THR A 25 13.30 6.04 7.67
CA THR A 25 13.49 6.88 6.49
C THR A 25 12.25 7.73 6.22
N ILE A 26 11.06 7.14 6.32
CA ILE A 26 9.80 7.87 6.13
C ILE A 26 9.55 8.89 7.26
N GLU A 27 9.86 8.53 8.51
CA GLU A 27 9.62 9.41 9.67
C GLU A 27 10.60 10.58 9.76
N ASN A 28 11.87 10.36 9.42
CA ASN A 28 12.95 11.30 9.74
C ASN A 28 13.62 11.94 8.50
N ASP A 29 13.62 11.26 7.36
CA ASP A 29 14.38 11.67 6.17
C ASP A 29 13.51 12.00 4.95
N TYR A 30 12.18 11.94 5.10
CA TYR A 30 11.21 12.17 4.03
C TYR A 30 10.18 13.25 4.39
N ASP A 31 9.99 14.23 3.49
CA ASP A 31 8.91 15.20 3.61
C ASP A 31 7.63 14.65 2.97
N ILE A 32 6.66 14.28 3.82
CA ILE A 32 5.37 13.72 3.43
C ILE A 32 4.56 14.63 2.49
N SER A 33 4.83 15.94 2.49
CA SER A 33 4.13 16.90 1.61
C SER A 33 4.41 16.64 0.13
N TYR A 34 5.45 15.87 -0.21
CA TYR A 34 5.71 15.42 -1.57
C TYR A 34 4.86 14.24 -2.03
N THR A 35 4.19 13.52 -1.12
CA THR A 35 3.29 12.41 -1.48
C THR A 35 1.96 12.96 -2.02
N GLY A 36 1.60 12.55 -3.24
CA GLY A 36 0.33 12.93 -3.88
C GLY A 36 -0.71 11.82 -3.90
N LEU A 37 -0.28 10.57 -3.76
CA LEU A 37 -1.14 9.39 -3.82
C LEU A 37 -0.48 8.25 -3.04
N VAL A 38 -1.30 7.45 -2.35
CA VAL A 38 -0.86 6.20 -1.73
C VAL A 38 -1.53 5.04 -2.46
N HIS A 39 -0.74 4.07 -2.93
CA HIS A 39 -1.23 2.80 -3.44
C HIS A 39 -1.09 1.72 -2.36
N ILE A 40 -2.15 0.95 -2.16
CA ILE A 40 -2.18 -0.15 -1.21
C ILE A 40 -2.55 -1.47 -1.89
N SER A 41 -1.86 -2.52 -1.47
CA SER A 41 -2.17 -3.91 -1.79
C SER A 41 -1.59 -4.78 -0.69
N GLY A 42 -2.13 -5.98 -0.48
CA GLY A 42 -1.59 -6.95 0.47
C GLY A 42 -0.75 -8.03 -0.21
N VAL A 43 0.04 -8.74 0.58
CA VAL A 43 0.63 -10.03 0.20
C VAL A 43 0.41 -11.02 1.33
N GLU A 44 -0.13 -12.19 1.01
CA GLU A 44 -0.43 -13.24 1.99
C GLU A 44 0.46 -14.49 1.82
N CYS A 45 1.15 -14.63 0.67
CA CYS A 45 1.98 -15.81 0.42
C CYS A 45 3.22 -15.81 1.32
N ASP A 46 3.54 -16.99 1.85
CA ASP A 46 4.70 -17.24 2.71
C ASP A 46 5.91 -17.66 1.87
N ILE A 47 6.42 -16.72 1.09
CA ILE A 47 7.66 -16.85 0.33
C ILE A 47 8.64 -15.73 0.74
N PRO A 48 9.94 -15.85 0.44
CA PRO A 48 10.91 -14.80 0.72
C PRO A 48 10.52 -13.47 0.06
N VAL A 49 10.82 -12.34 0.72
CA VAL A 49 10.42 -11.00 0.25
C VAL A 49 11.03 -10.68 -1.12
N GLU A 50 12.25 -11.14 -1.38
CA GLU A 50 12.95 -11.02 -2.66
C GLU A 50 12.26 -11.76 -3.82
N GLU A 51 11.35 -12.68 -3.51
CA GLU A 51 10.53 -13.42 -4.48
C GLU A 51 9.15 -12.80 -4.69
N TYR A 52 8.79 -11.77 -3.92
CA TYR A 52 7.54 -11.03 -4.14
C TYR A 52 7.57 -10.36 -5.52
N ARG A 53 6.41 -10.41 -6.19
CA ARG A 53 6.18 -9.94 -7.56
C ARG A 53 4.76 -9.41 -7.64
N ASP A 54 4.45 -8.59 -8.63
CA ASP A 54 3.12 -7.97 -8.74
C ASP A 54 1.98 -9.00 -8.72
N ASN A 55 2.15 -10.17 -9.33
CA ASN A 55 1.11 -11.21 -9.32
C ASN A 55 0.76 -11.77 -7.93
N HIS A 56 1.53 -11.45 -6.88
CA HIS A 56 1.24 -11.80 -5.48
C HIS A 56 0.38 -10.73 -4.77
N ARG A 57 0.23 -9.54 -5.36
CA ARG A 57 -0.49 -8.40 -4.76
C ARG A 57 -2.00 -8.66 -4.75
N VAL A 58 -2.57 -8.87 -3.56
CA VAL A 58 -4.01 -9.05 -3.29
C VAL A 58 -4.61 -7.81 -2.62
N LEU A 59 -5.88 -7.86 -2.21
CA LEU A 59 -6.45 -6.84 -1.32
C LEU A 59 -5.85 -6.98 0.09
N VAL A 60 -5.88 -5.90 0.88
CA VAL A 60 -5.32 -5.91 2.24
C VAL A 60 -6.27 -6.65 3.19
N THR A 61 -5.75 -7.61 3.93
CA THR A 61 -6.49 -8.42 4.91
C THR A 61 -5.69 -8.52 6.20
N GLU A 62 -6.23 -9.20 7.21
CA GLU A 62 -5.49 -9.52 8.45
C GLU A 62 -4.29 -10.46 8.22
N GLN A 63 -4.24 -11.14 7.07
CA GLN A 63 -3.10 -11.97 6.65
C GLN A 63 -2.02 -11.18 5.91
N ASP A 64 -2.19 -9.85 5.76
CA ASP A 64 -1.20 -8.99 5.11
C ASP A 64 0.17 -9.08 5.79
N ARG A 65 1.21 -9.24 4.97
CA ARG A 65 2.61 -9.32 5.39
C ARG A 65 3.39 -8.03 5.12
N LEU A 66 2.77 -7.04 4.48
CA LEU A 66 3.45 -5.81 4.07
C LEU A 66 3.39 -4.70 5.13
N GLN A 67 2.68 -4.92 6.24
CA GLN A 67 2.47 -3.92 7.29
C GLN A 67 1.71 -2.69 6.75
N ASN A 68 0.67 -2.91 5.93
CA ASN A 68 -0.08 -1.81 5.32
C ASN A 68 -0.66 -0.86 6.37
N LYS A 69 -1.15 -1.37 7.52
CA LYS A 69 -1.73 -0.53 8.57
C LYS A 69 -0.68 0.38 9.19
N GLU A 70 0.47 -0.17 9.56
CA GLU A 70 1.58 0.58 10.15
C GLU A 70 2.11 1.64 9.16
N GLN A 71 2.21 1.28 7.87
CA GLN A 71 2.56 2.24 6.82
C GLN A 71 1.55 3.38 6.73
N ILE A 72 0.26 3.08 6.63
CA ILE A 72 -0.81 4.09 6.54
C ILE A 72 -0.83 4.97 7.80
N GLU A 73 -0.77 4.37 8.99
CA GLU A 73 -0.75 5.07 10.27
C GLU A 73 0.42 6.06 10.36
N LEU A 74 1.62 5.66 9.93
CA LEU A 74 2.77 6.56 9.88
C LEU A 74 2.54 7.73 8.92
N LEU A 75 2.09 7.46 7.69
CA LEU A 75 1.85 8.52 6.70
C LEU A 75 0.79 9.52 7.21
N LEU A 76 -0.30 9.03 7.81
CA LEU A 76 -1.33 9.88 8.41
C LEU A 76 -0.78 10.69 9.60
N LYS A 77 0.03 10.08 10.47
CA LYS A 77 0.69 10.76 11.60
C LYS A 77 1.60 11.89 11.13
N LEU A 78 2.30 11.69 10.01
CA LEU A 78 3.17 12.70 9.41
C LEU A 78 2.38 13.84 8.72
N GLY A 79 1.08 13.64 8.46
CA GLY A 79 0.18 14.66 7.92
C GLY A 79 -0.32 14.39 6.50
N TYR A 80 -0.15 13.18 5.96
CA TYR A 80 -0.79 12.80 4.71
C TYR A 80 -2.32 12.82 4.85
N SER A 81 -3.01 13.49 3.93
CA SER A 81 -4.47 13.66 3.96
C SER A 81 -5.14 13.50 2.59
N GLU A 82 -4.42 12.96 1.60
CA GLU A 82 -4.92 12.78 0.23
C GLU A 82 -5.46 11.34 0.03
N ASN A 83 -5.65 10.93 -1.24
CA ASN A 83 -6.32 9.66 -1.56
C ASN A 83 -5.44 8.42 -1.32
N ILE A 84 -6.05 7.38 -0.74
CA ILE A 84 -5.49 6.03 -0.68
C ILE A 84 -6.25 5.16 -1.70
N SER A 85 -5.53 4.50 -2.61
CA SER A 85 -6.10 3.71 -3.71
C SER A 85 -5.64 2.25 -3.63
N PHE A 86 -6.56 1.31 -3.85
CA PHE A 86 -6.23 -0.11 -3.99
C PHE A 86 -5.55 -0.38 -5.34
N GLU A 87 -4.45 -1.12 -5.33
CA GLU A 87 -3.70 -1.54 -6.52
C GLU A 87 -3.27 -3.04 -6.47
N PRO A 88 -4.23 -3.98 -6.36
CA PRO A 88 -3.92 -5.41 -6.45
C PRO A 88 -3.69 -5.85 -7.91
N PHE A 89 -2.81 -6.84 -8.11
CA PHE A 89 -2.46 -7.36 -9.43
C PHE A 89 -2.65 -8.88 -9.57
N SER A 90 -2.95 -9.59 -8.48
CA SER A 90 -3.03 -11.05 -8.53
C SER A 90 -4.18 -11.53 -9.43
N LYS A 91 -3.94 -12.67 -10.07
CA LYS A 91 -4.94 -13.32 -10.93
C LYS A 91 -6.24 -13.61 -10.18
N THR A 92 -6.15 -14.00 -8.90
CA THR A 92 -7.31 -14.25 -8.04
C THR A 92 -8.21 -13.02 -7.89
N ILE A 93 -7.63 -11.81 -7.81
CA ILE A 93 -8.43 -10.57 -7.78
C ILE A 93 -8.98 -10.23 -9.17
N GLN A 94 -8.17 -10.36 -10.22
CA GLN A 94 -8.58 -10.05 -11.59
C GLN A 94 -9.74 -10.94 -12.09
N GLU A 95 -9.76 -12.21 -11.69
CA GLU A 95 -10.80 -13.19 -12.06
C GLU A 95 -11.95 -13.24 -11.04
N MET A 96 -11.95 -12.37 -10.03
CA MET A 96 -12.99 -12.35 -9.01
C MET A 96 -14.31 -11.81 -9.58
N GLU A 97 -15.40 -12.52 -9.31
CA GLU A 97 -16.75 -12.06 -9.65
C GLU A 97 -17.05 -10.68 -9.07
N VAL A 98 -17.78 -9.85 -9.83
CA VAL A 98 -18.04 -8.44 -9.50
C VAL A 98 -18.68 -8.26 -8.11
N GLU A 99 -19.62 -9.13 -7.71
CA GLU A 99 -20.24 -9.03 -6.37
C GLU A 99 -19.30 -9.46 -5.24
N LYS A 100 -18.37 -10.38 -5.53
CA LYS A 100 -17.35 -10.81 -4.56
C LYS A 100 -16.29 -9.73 -4.36
N ILE A 101 -15.81 -9.10 -5.44
CA ILE A 101 -14.78 -8.06 -5.32
C ILE A 101 -15.30 -6.82 -4.59
N LYS A 102 -16.56 -6.43 -4.79
CA LYS A 102 -17.20 -5.36 -3.99
C LYS A 102 -17.16 -5.67 -2.50
N SER A 103 -17.56 -6.89 -2.13
CA SER A 103 -17.57 -7.35 -0.73
C SER A 103 -16.14 -7.40 -0.16
N ALA A 104 -15.18 -7.88 -0.95
CA ALA A 104 -13.78 -7.98 -0.54
C ALA A 104 -13.14 -6.59 -0.34
N ILE A 105 -13.42 -5.62 -1.21
CA ILE A 105 -12.97 -4.23 -1.05
C ILE A 105 -13.55 -3.63 0.23
N ASN A 106 -14.85 -3.81 0.50
CA ASN A 106 -15.46 -3.32 1.73
C ASN A 106 -14.82 -3.93 2.98
N ASN A 107 -14.57 -5.25 2.98
CA ASN A 107 -13.89 -5.92 4.09
C ASN A 107 -12.46 -5.38 4.29
N SER A 108 -11.74 -5.10 3.19
CA SER A 108 -10.41 -4.52 3.23
C SER A 108 -10.43 -3.12 3.85
N ILE A 109 -11.38 -2.27 3.44
CA ILE A 109 -11.59 -0.93 4.02
C ILE A 109 -11.89 -1.04 5.52
N GLU A 110 -12.82 -1.92 5.91
CA GLU A 110 -13.14 -2.14 7.32
C GLU A 110 -11.95 -2.59 8.15
N TYR A 111 -11.10 -3.47 7.59
CA TYR A 111 -9.90 -3.95 8.26
C TYR A 111 -8.85 -2.85 8.44
N ILE A 112 -8.66 -1.99 7.43
CA ILE A 112 -7.69 -0.89 7.46
C ILE A 112 -8.10 0.18 8.47
N ILE A 113 -9.40 0.48 8.58
CA ILE A 113 -9.92 1.57 9.43
C ILE A 113 -10.05 1.15 10.90
N LYS A 114 -10.21 -0.15 11.19
CA LYS A 114 -10.29 -0.69 12.56
C LYS A 114 -8.94 -0.69 13.26
#